data_AF-A0A7W4H0R3-F1
#
_entry.id   AF-A0A7W4H0R3-F1
#
_cell.length_a   1.000
_cell.length_b   1.000
_cell.length_c   1.000
_cell.angle_alpha   90.00
_cell.angle_beta   90.00
_cell.angle_gamma   90.00
#
_symmetry.space_group_name_H-M   'P 1'
#
loop_
_entity.id
_entity.type
_entity.pdbx_description
1 polymer ?
#
loop_
_entity_poly.entity_id
_entity_poly.type
_entity_poly.pdbx_seq_one_letter_code
_entity_poly.pdbx_strand_id
1 'polypeptide(L)'
;MPYPSQLAVAEVVALTDPVTRNVAITACYRDLAHSVAELVGRSDVNWLAFGAWASASAGRVIRRDALPFGLDPGTSAAVAEGNRTIIADVAPRFVRWLDEVARAGGPTRLALEVAVADPLFGEAPDLAAALTAYQSALELRALAVKEELDDEADRAVAELMLLGNVRVAAHEQWIADSLIDEAMPLGGLFGRIVTRFVDVYTPDGPIDVCRDVPPPSYLGGLRYPEVLDHLAHADLCDLAERFEHALTVDVAGSSATTWECYEERMGFIFAFFRAFARDTRFFDAPPEPLPAHPVG
;
A
#
# COMPACT_ATOMS: atom_id res chain seq x y z
N MET A 1 4.95 12.17 18.57
CA MET A 1 4.59 10.74 18.61
C MET A 1 5.81 9.97 18.09
N PRO A 2 6.19 8.82 18.68
CA PRO A 2 7.35 8.09 18.21
C PRO A 2 7.04 7.43 16.86
N TYR A 3 7.84 7.74 15.85
CA TYR A 3 7.81 7.12 14.52
C TYR A 3 9.25 6.73 14.12
N PRO A 4 9.43 5.78 13.18
CA PRO A 4 10.76 5.43 12.68
C PRO A 4 11.50 6.65 12.13
N SER A 5 12.74 6.90 12.59
CA SER A 5 13.57 7.98 12.05
C SER A 5 14.21 7.59 10.71
N GLN A 6 14.76 8.57 9.98
CA GLN A 6 15.51 8.31 8.75
C GLN A 6 16.66 7.29 8.98
N LEU A 7 17.35 7.42 10.12
CA LEU A 7 18.41 6.50 10.52
C LEU A 7 17.86 5.10 10.76
N ALA A 8 16.74 4.98 11.49
CA ALA A 8 16.13 3.67 11.76
C ALA A 8 15.68 2.97 10.46
N VAL A 9 15.11 3.71 9.50
CA VAL A 9 14.77 3.17 8.17
C VAL A 9 16.03 2.68 7.45
N ALA A 10 17.10 3.47 7.43
CA ALA A 10 18.36 3.09 6.80
C ALA A 10 18.99 1.84 7.46
N GLU A 11 18.93 1.72 8.78
CA GLU A 11 19.39 0.55 9.53
C GLU A 11 18.61 -0.71 9.16
N VAL A 12 17.27 -0.62 9.05
CA VAL A 12 16.41 -1.72 8.59
C VAL A 12 16.80 -2.14 7.16
N VAL A 13 16.98 -1.19 6.25
CA VAL A 13 17.35 -1.46 4.85
C VAL A 13 18.74 -2.12 4.74
N ALA A 14 19.68 -1.77 5.63
CA ALA A 14 21.04 -2.29 5.64
C ALA A 14 21.17 -3.73 6.18
N LEU A 15 20.10 -4.32 6.74
CA LEU A 15 20.11 -5.70 7.22
C LEU A 15 20.39 -6.68 6.06
N THR A 16 21.41 -7.52 6.24
CA THR A 16 21.89 -8.44 5.19
C THR A 16 21.06 -9.71 5.10
N ASP A 17 20.60 -10.25 6.22
CA ASP A 17 19.73 -11.42 6.24
C ASP A 17 18.31 -11.05 5.75
N PRO A 18 17.84 -11.60 4.61
CA PRO A 18 16.59 -11.17 3.98
C PRO A 18 15.34 -11.49 4.83
N VAL A 19 15.38 -12.55 5.64
CA VAL A 19 14.26 -12.93 6.53
C VAL A 19 14.15 -11.92 7.67
N THR A 20 15.25 -11.70 8.39
CA THR A 20 15.32 -10.71 9.48
C THR A 20 15.00 -9.31 8.97
N ARG A 21 15.52 -8.94 7.79
CA ARG A 21 15.19 -7.67 7.14
C ARG A 21 13.70 -7.56 6.85
N ASN A 22 13.06 -8.55 6.25
CA ASN A 22 11.62 -8.49 5.95
C ASN A 22 10.76 -8.34 7.21
N VAL A 23 11.12 -9.00 8.32
CA VAL A 23 10.43 -8.80 9.62
C VAL A 23 10.56 -7.34 10.07
N ALA A 24 11.75 -6.77 10.01
CA ALA A 24 12.00 -5.38 10.37
C ALA A 24 11.30 -4.38 9.43
N ILE A 25 11.25 -4.66 8.12
CA ILE A 25 10.50 -3.86 7.14
C ILE A 25 9.00 -3.89 7.45
N THR A 26 8.45 -5.07 7.74
CA THR A 26 7.03 -5.24 8.09
C THR A 26 6.68 -4.45 9.35
N ALA A 27 7.56 -4.46 10.35
CA ALA A 27 7.40 -3.64 11.54
C ALA A 27 7.49 -2.14 11.23
N CYS A 28 8.44 -1.72 10.39
CA CYS A 28 8.59 -0.33 9.96
C CYS A 28 7.33 0.20 9.26
N TYR A 29 6.75 -0.58 8.33
CA TYR A 29 5.47 -0.23 7.70
C TYR A 29 4.37 -0.03 8.73
N ARG A 30 4.19 -0.97 9.66
CA ARG A 30 3.16 -0.88 10.70
C ARG A 30 3.35 0.36 11.58
N ASP A 31 4.56 0.63 12.03
CA ASP A 31 4.85 1.75 12.91
C ASP A 31 4.57 3.08 12.19
N LEU A 32 4.98 3.21 10.93
CA LEU A 32 4.64 4.37 10.10
C LEU A 32 3.13 4.47 9.83
N ALA A 33 2.46 3.34 9.57
CA ALA A 33 1.01 3.30 9.34
C ALA A 33 0.24 3.85 10.53
N HIS A 34 0.65 3.49 11.75
CA HIS A 34 0.07 4.03 12.97
C HIS A 34 0.33 5.51 13.12
N SER A 35 1.56 5.97 12.92
CA SER A 35 1.90 7.39 13.03
C SER A 35 1.16 8.26 12.01
N VAL A 36 0.99 7.79 10.78
CA VAL A 36 0.18 8.49 9.76
C VAL A 36 -1.30 8.48 10.15
N ALA A 37 -1.83 7.36 10.65
CA ALA A 37 -3.21 7.28 11.10
C ALA A 37 -3.53 8.17 12.33
N GLU A 38 -2.54 8.45 13.18
CA GLU A 38 -2.68 9.44 14.25
C GLU A 38 -2.85 10.87 13.69
N LEU A 39 -2.38 11.15 12.48
CA LEU A 39 -2.58 12.44 11.80
C LEU A 39 -3.92 12.46 11.04
N VAL A 40 -4.13 11.50 10.13
CA VAL A 40 -5.23 11.53 9.15
C VAL A 40 -6.53 10.87 9.65
N GLY A 41 -6.47 10.22 10.81
CA GLY A 41 -7.55 9.40 11.36
C GLY A 41 -7.42 7.92 11.02
N ARG A 42 -8.25 7.10 11.67
CA ARG A 42 -8.25 5.63 11.55
C ARG A 42 -9.48 5.06 10.83
N SER A 43 -10.42 5.91 10.42
CA SER A 43 -11.63 5.51 9.72
C SER A 43 -11.34 4.96 8.33
N ASP A 44 -10.33 5.52 7.64
CA ASP A 44 -9.85 5.01 6.37
C ASP A 44 -8.40 4.52 6.51
N VAL A 45 -8.10 3.40 5.87
CA VAL A 45 -6.81 2.72 5.89
C VAL A 45 -5.82 3.49 5.01
N ASN A 46 -4.62 3.75 5.53
CA ASN A 46 -3.53 4.34 4.74
C ASN A 46 -2.66 3.27 4.08
N TRP A 47 -1.95 3.65 3.02
CA TRP A 47 -1.16 2.74 2.20
C TRP A 47 -0.13 1.93 3.00
N LEU A 48 0.49 2.53 4.03
CA LEU A 48 1.50 1.86 4.86
C LEU A 48 0.91 0.66 5.62
N ALA A 49 -0.37 0.72 6.00
CA ALA A 49 -1.06 -0.40 6.62
C ALA A 49 -1.22 -1.55 5.62
N PHE A 50 -1.65 -1.28 4.38
CA PHE A 50 -1.65 -2.28 3.31
C PHE A 50 -0.24 -2.81 3.03
N GLY A 51 0.78 -1.94 3.02
CA GLY A 51 2.18 -2.27 2.85
C GLY A 51 2.72 -3.25 3.90
N ALA A 52 2.27 -3.13 5.17
CA ALA A 52 2.62 -4.08 6.21
C ALA A 52 2.10 -5.51 5.90
N TRP A 53 0.86 -5.62 5.41
CA TRP A 53 0.25 -6.91 5.04
C TRP A 53 0.86 -7.49 3.75
N ALA A 54 1.17 -6.64 2.78
CA ALA A 54 1.90 -7.03 1.58
C ALA A 54 3.32 -7.53 1.92
N SER A 55 4.06 -6.80 2.77
CA SER A 55 5.39 -7.20 3.25
C SER A 55 5.35 -8.52 4.03
N ALA A 56 4.32 -8.76 4.86
CA ALA A 56 4.15 -10.03 5.55
C ALA A 56 3.89 -11.20 4.57
N SER A 57 3.15 -10.94 3.48
CA SER A 57 2.94 -11.89 2.39
C SER A 57 4.23 -12.19 1.64
N ALA A 58 5.01 -11.17 1.31
CA ALA A 58 6.36 -11.33 0.78
C ALA A 58 7.24 -12.18 1.71
N GLY A 59 7.13 -11.98 3.03
CA GLY A 59 7.85 -12.76 4.04
C GLY A 59 7.65 -14.28 3.93
N ARG A 60 6.43 -14.73 3.60
CA ARG A 60 6.14 -16.18 3.40
C ARG A 60 6.89 -16.74 2.21
N VAL A 61 7.02 -15.97 1.13
CA VAL A 61 7.80 -16.35 -0.05
C VAL A 61 9.30 -16.34 0.28
N ILE A 62 9.78 -15.32 0.99
CA ILE A 62 11.20 -15.18 1.40
C ILE A 62 11.64 -16.33 2.31
N ARG A 63 10.77 -16.79 3.22
CA ARG A 63 11.03 -17.96 4.07
C ARG A 63 10.85 -19.30 3.35
N ARG A 64 10.35 -19.28 2.10
CA ARG A 64 9.96 -20.46 1.30
C ARG A 64 8.81 -21.27 1.88
N ASP A 65 8.01 -20.67 2.76
CA ASP A 65 6.83 -21.29 3.37
C ASP A 65 5.71 -21.53 2.33
N ALA A 66 5.71 -20.78 1.24
CA ALA A 66 4.66 -20.74 0.22
C ALA A 66 5.07 -21.26 -1.17
N LEU A 67 6.29 -21.79 -1.32
CA LEU A 67 6.79 -22.26 -2.62
C LEU A 67 6.57 -23.79 -2.77
N PRO A 68 6.05 -24.27 -3.92
CA PRO A 68 6.01 -25.70 -4.20
C PRO A 68 7.42 -26.31 -4.15
N PHE A 69 7.54 -27.52 -3.62
CA PHE A 69 8.81 -28.26 -3.56
C PHE A 69 9.52 -28.25 -4.93
N GLY A 70 10.75 -27.71 -4.97
CA GLY A 70 11.62 -27.73 -6.15
C GLY A 70 11.63 -26.47 -7.01
N LEU A 71 10.87 -25.42 -6.67
CA LEU A 71 10.85 -24.14 -7.39
C LEU A 71 11.38 -22.99 -6.50
N ASP A 72 12.70 -22.93 -6.27
CA ASP A 72 13.33 -21.67 -5.84
C ASP A 72 14.61 -21.35 -6.64
N PRO A 73 14.50 -21.08 -7.95
CA PRO A 73 15.61 -20.57 -8.74
C PRO A 73 15.77 -19.04 -8.59
N GLY A 74 15.64 -18.49 -7.37
CA GLY A 74 15.89 -17.07 -7.09
C GLY A 74 14.66 -16.20 -6.80
N THR A 75 13.45 -16.77 -6.80
CA THR A 75 12.20 -16.05 -6.50
C THR A 75 12.22 -15.46 -5.10
N SER A 76 12.71 -16.21 -4.10
CA SER A 76 12.86 -15.72 -2.73
C SER A 76 13.76 -14.48 -2.64
N ALA A 77 14.88 -14.48 -3.38
CA ALA A 77 15.83 -13.37 -3.37
C ALA A 77 15.27 -12.14 -4.08
N ALA A 78 14.60 -12.32 -5.23
CA ALA A 78 13.94 -11.25 -5.97
C ALA A 78 12.85 -10.57 -5.13
N VAL A 79 12.00 -11.34 -4.44
CA VAL A 79 10.96 -10.79 -3.53
C VAL A 79 11.58 -10.05 -2.34
N ALA A 80 12.64 -10.61 -1.73
CA ALA A 80 13.35 -9.96 -0.64
C ALA A 80 14.01 -8.64 -1.04
N GLU A 81 14.44 -8.53 -2.30
CA GLU A 81 15.06 -7.34 -2.85
C GLU A 81 14.02 -6.30 -3.27
N GLY A 82 12.93 -6.71 -3.94
CA GLY A 82 11.81 -5.81 -4.26
C GLY A 82 11.24 -5.14 -3.00
N ASN A 83 10.97 -5.91 -1.95
CA ASN A 83 10.46 -5.37 -0.69
C ASN A 83 11.46 -4.41 -0.01
N ARG A 84 12.78 -4.65 -0.17
CA ARG A 84 13.83 -3.75 0.33
C ARG A 84 13.87 -2.45 -0.46
N THR A 85 13.79 -2.51 -1.78
CA THR A 85 13.84 -1.35 -2.66
C THR A 85 12.65 -0.43 -2.43
N ILE A 86 11.44 -1.00 -2.32
CA ILE A 86 10.21 -0.24 -2.11
C ILE A 86 10.25 0.52 -0.78
N ILE A 87 10.57 -0.13 0.35
CA ILE A 87 10.61 0.57 1.64
C ILE A 87 11.73 1.62 1.68
N ALA A 88 12.88 1.34 1.06
CA ALA A 88 14.00 2.28 0.99
C ALA A 88 13.65 3.54 0.20
N ASP A 89 12.71 3.45 -0.74
CA ASP A 89 12.22 4.58 -1.51
C ASP A 89 11.05 5.29 -0.80
N VAL A 90 9.99 4.56 -0.43
CA VAL A 90 8.76 5.19 0.06
C VAL A 90 8.90 5.73 1.48
N ALA A 91 9.49 4.97 2.41
CA ALA A 91 9.49 5.33 3.83
C ALA A 91 10.20 6.65 4.15
N PRO A 92 11.39 6.97 3.60
CA PRO A 92 12.06 8.24 3.86
C PRO A 92 11.21 9.48 3.59
N ARG A 93 10.31 9.42 2.61
CA ARG A 93 9.43 10.56 2.26
C ARG A 93 8.29 10.75 3.26
N PHE A 94 7.72 9.65 3.77
CA PHE A 94 6.77 9.71 4.88
C PHE A 94 7.45 10.20 6.16
N VAL A 95 8.64 9.71 6.48
CA VAL A 95 9.41 10.17 7.64
C VAL A 95 9.75 11.65 7.51
N ARG A 96 10.11 12.12 6.31
CA ARG A 96 10.37 13.55 6.03
C ARG A 96 9.14 14.41 6.34
N TRP A 97 7.95 13.97 5.95
CA TRP A 97 6.70 14.66 6.30
C TRP A 97 6.43 14.65 7.81
N LEU A 98 6.54 13.50 8.46
CA LEU A 98 6.37 13.37 9.92
C LEU A 98 7.35 14.26 10.71
N ASP A 99 8.59 14.38 10.25
CA ASP A 99 9.59 15.28 10.82
C ASP A 99 9.18 16.75 10.75
N GLU A 100 8.64 17.21 9.62
CA GLU A 100 8.16 18.59 9.49
C GLU A 100 6.88 18.83 10.30
N VAL A 101 5.98 17.85 10.37
CA VAL A 101 4.82 17.87 11.26
C VAL A 101 5.26 18.05 12.73
N ALA A 102 6.26 17.27 13.15
CA ALA A 102 6.82 17.37 14.51
C ALA A 102 7.50 18.72 14.77
N ARG A 103 8.29 19.24 13.81
CA ARG A 103 8.95 20.55 13.91
C ARG A 103 7.95 21.71 14.00
N ALA A 104 6.87 21.64 13.23
CA ALA A 104 5.81 22.65 13.23
C ALA A 104 4.87 22.55 14.46
N GLY A 105 4.95 21.46 15.23
CA GLY A 105 4.06 21.19 16.36
C GLY A 105 2.65 20.73 15.95
N GLY A 106 2.45 20.34 14.69
CA GLY A 106 1.16 19.86 14.17
C GLY A 106 1.14 19.73 12.64
N PRO A 107 0.16 18.98 12.09
CA PRO A 107 0.08 18.65 10.66
C PRO A 107 -0.51 19.80 9.83
N THR A 108 0.26 20.87 9.68
CA THR A 108 -0.15 22.05 8.91
C THR A 108 0.19 21.92 7.43
N ARG A 109 -0.54 22.66 6.57
CA ARG A 109 -0.21 22.79 5.15
C ARG A 109 1.24 23.22 4.91
N LEU A 110 1.73 24.16 5.71
CA LEU A 110 3.12 24.63 5.62
C LEU A 110 4.13 23.51 5.94
N ALA A 111 3.84 22.66 6.93
CA ALA A 111 4.70 21.52 7.25
C ALA A 111 4.78 20.54 6.07
N LEU A 112 3.65 20.27 5.39
CA LEU A 112 3.65 19.49 4.15
C LEU A 112 4.50 20.18 3.07
N GLU A 113 4.28 21.47 2.80
CA GLU A 113 4.99 22.22 1.75
C GLU A 113 6.51 22.19 1.95
N VAL A 114 6.98 22.36 3.19
CA VAL A 114 8.40 22.24 3.55
C VAL A 114 8.92 20.80 3.39
N ALA A 115 8.09 19.80 3.66
CA ALA A 115 8.47 18.40 3.48
C ALA A 115 8.62 18.05 1.99
N VAL A 116 7.64 18.38 1.15
CA VAL A 116 7.63 18.04 -0.28
C VAL A 116 8.59 18.88 -1.12
N ALA A 117 9.05 20.03 -0.60
CA ALA A 117 10.14 20.80 -1.19
C ALA A 117 11.53 20.18 -0.97
N ASP A 118 11.64 19.13 -0.14
CA ASP A 118 12.89 18.41 0.06
C ASP A 118 13.32 17.69 -1.23
N PRO A 119 14.62 17.70 -1.60
CA PRO A 119 15.14 17.00 -2.78
C PRO A 119 14.76 15.52 -2.86
N LEU A 120 14.44 14.86 -1.75
CA LEU A 120 13.89 13.50 -1.73
C LEU A 120 12.69 13.33 -2.67
N PHE A 121 11.87 14.36 -2.88
CA PHE A 121 10.69 14.28 -3.74
C PHE A 121 10.96 14.61 -5.21
N GLY A 122 12.18 15.03 -5.57
CA GLY A 122 12.50 15.50 -6.93
C GLY A 122 12.22 14.48 -8.05
N GLU A 123 12.37 13.19 -7.76
CA GLU A 123 12.10 12.09 -8.70
C GLU A 123 10.81 11.30 -8.36
N ALA A 124 10.01 11.77 -7.40
CA ALA A 124 8.82 11.09 -6.93
C ALA A 124 7.61 12.05 -6.80
N PRO A 125 7.18 12.70 -7.91
CA PRO A 125 6.08 13.65 -7.88
C PRO A 125 4.76 13.01 -7.40
N ASP A 126 4.54 11.73 -7.72
CA ASP A 126 3.35 10.99 -7.26
C ASP A 126 3.32 10.82 -5.74
N LEU A 127 4.47 10.65 -5.08
CA LEU A 127 4.53 10.60 -3.62
C LEU A 127 4.26 11.97 -2.98
N ALA A 128 4.75 13.06 -3.56
CA ALA A 128 4.38 14.41 -3.09
C ALA A 128 2.87 14.66 -3.25
N ALA A 129 2.30 14.23 -4.38
CA ALA A 129 0.88 14.33 -4.67
C ALA A 129 0.02 13.43 -3.78
N ALA A 130 0.54 12.26 -3.36
CA ALA A 130 -0.10 11.39 -2.38
C ALA A 130 -0.17 12.03 -0.98
N LEU A 131 0.96 12.56 -0.50
CA LEU A 131 0.99 13.26 0.80
C LEU A 131 0.10 14.50 0.80
N THR A 132 -0.01 15.18 -0.35
CA THR A 132 -0.96 16.29 -0.53
C THR A 132 -2.41 15.84 -0.40
N ALA A 133 -2.77 14.65 -0.91
CA ALA A 133 -4.11 14.09 -0.76
C ALA A 133 -4.41 13.76 0.72
N TYR A 134 -3.48 13.10 1.43
CA TYR A 134 -3.62 12.83 2.86
C TYR A 134 -3.73 14.11 3.72
N GLN A 135 -2.92 15.13 3.43
CA GLN A 135 -3.01 16.42 4.12
C GLN A 135 -4.36 17.11 3.85
N SER A 136 -4.90 17.00 2.63
CA SER A 136 -6.21 17.57 2.29
C SER A 136 -7.35 16.83 2.99
N ALA A 137 -7.26 15.50 3.11
CA ALA A 137 -8.20 14.70 3.91
C ALA A 137 -8.20 15.15 5.39
N LEU A 138 -7.01 15.34 5.96
CA LEU A 138 -6.83 15.83 7.33
C LEU A 138 -7.45 17.22 7.54
N GLU A 139 -7.21 18.15 6.63
CA GLU A 139 -7.74 19.51 6.70
C GLU A 139 -9.26 19.53 6.59
N LEU A 140 -9.82 18.72 5.68
CA LEU A 140 -11.26 18.58 5.52
C LEU A 140 -11.90 17.99 6.78
N ARG A 141 -11.32 16.93 7.36
CA ARG A 141 -11.79 16.39 8.66
C ARG A 141 -11.74 17.45 9.77
N ALA A 142 -10.67 18.24 9.85
CA ALA A 142 -10.52 19.27 10.88
C ALA A 142 -11.53 20.42 10.74
N LEU A 143 -11.92 20.76 9.51
CA LEU A 143 -13.00 21.72 9.25
C LEU A 143 -14.35 21.11 9.66
N ALA A 144 -14.63 19.89 9.21
CA ALA A 144 -15.91 19.27 9.44
C ALA A 144 -16.12 18.82 10.89
N VAL A 145 -15.09 18.51 11.69
CA VAL A 145 -15.26 18.32 13.16
C VAL A 145 -15.83 19.57 13.85
N LYS A 146 -15.57 20.78 13.30
CA LYS A 146 -16.16 22.02 13.85
C LYS A 146 -17.64 22.17 13.50
N GLU A 147 -18.09 21.54 12.41
CA GLU A 147 -19.41 21.73 11.81
C GLU A 147 -20.26 20.44 11.76
N GLU A 148 -19.74 19.33 12.32
CA GLU A 148 -20.13 17.93 12.08
C GLU A 148 -19.87 17.45 10.64
N LEU A 149 -19.34 16.22 10.50
CA LEU A 149 -19.07 15.60 9.19
C LEU A 149 -20.41 15.14 8.61
N ASP A 150 -20.85 15.77 7.52
CA ASP A 150 -21.94 15.27 6.71
C ASP A 150 -21.45 14.16 5.74
N ASP A 151 -22.39 13.47 5.11
CA ASP A 151 -22.10 12.34 4.22
C ASP A 151 -21.22 12.76 3.02
N GLU A 152 -21.36 14.00 2.55
CA GLU A 152 -20.59 14.55 1.45
C GLU A 152 -19.12 14.77 1.86
N ALA A 153 -18.89 15.36 3.03
CA ALA A 153 -17.56 15.53 3.58
C ALA A 153 -16.91 14.17 3.89
N ASP A 154 -17.66 13.18 4.38
CA ASP A 154 -17.10 11.86 4.71
C ASP A 154 -16.69 11.10 3.44
N ARG A 155 -17.50 11.21 2.37
CA ARG A 155 -17.11 10.75 1.03
C ARG A 155 -15.85 11.44 0.54
N ALA A 156 -15.83 12.77 0.52
CA ALA A 156 -14.69 13.52 0.00
C ALA A 156 -13.39 13.18 0.75
N VAL A 157 -13.47 12.95 2.06
CA VAL A 157 -12.32 12.47 2.83
C VAL A 157 -11.91 11.05 2.42
N ALA A 158 -12.85 10.12 2.31
CA ALA A 158 -12.56 8.75 1.90
C ALA A 158 -11.91 8.70 0.50
N GLU A 159 -12.37 9.52 -0.43
CA GLU A 159 -11.80 9.65 -1.77
C GLU A 159 -10.38 10.22 -1.75
N LEU A 160 -10.10 11.23 -0.91
CA LEU A 160 -8.75 11.79 -0.75
C LEU A 160 -7.79 10.76 -0.14
N MET A 161 -8.26 9.94 0.82
CA MET A 161 -7.49 8.84 1.39
C MET A 161 -7.19 7.77 0.32
N LEU A 162 -8.19 7.39 -0.48
CA LEU A 162 -8.01 6.44 -1.59
C LEU A 162 -7.07 7.00 -2.67
N LEU A 163 -7.20 8.27 -3.03
CA LEU A 163 -6.30 8.95 -3.97
C LEU A 163 -4.84 8.92 -3.48
N GLY A 164 -4.63 9.21 -2.19
CA GLY A 164 -3.33 9.07 -1.55
C GLY A 164 -2.78 7.66 -1.69
N ASN A 165 -3.58 6.64 -1.36
CA ASN A 165 -3.19 5.24 -1.45
C ASN A 165 -2.82 4.82 -2.89
N VAL A 166 -3.67 5.15 -3.87
CA VAL A 166 -3.47 4.78 -5.28
C VAL A 166 -2.23 5.47 -5.86
N ARG A 167 -1.97 6.73 -5.50
CA ARG A 167 -0.75 7.43 -5.95
C ARG A 167 0.53 6.82 -5.39
N VAL A 168 0.54 6.42 -4.11
CA VAL A 168 1.70 5.70 -3.54
C VAL A 168 1.91 4.37 -4.25
N ALA A 169 0.83 3.60 -4.48
CA ALA A 169 0.94 2.34 -5.23
C ALA A 169 1.39 2.55 -6.67
N ALA A 170 0.89 3.55 -7.39
CA ALA A 170 1.30 3.81 -8.78
C ALA A 170 2.81 4.05 -8.88
N HIS A 171 3.38 4.80 -7.93
CA HIS A 171 4.83 5.05 -7.82
C HIS A 171 5.60 3.78 -7.46
N GLU A 172 5.14 3.05 -6.43
CA GLU A 172 5.71 1.78 -5.98
C GLU A 172 5.74 0.72 -7.09
N GLN A 173 4.65 0.59 -7.85
CA GLN A 173 4.52 -0.38 -8.91
C GLN A 173 5.37 -0.04 -10.13
N TRP A 174 5.66 1.24 -10.38
CA TRP A 174 6.63 1.65 -11.40
C TRP A 174 8.07 1.24 -11.04
N ILE A 175 8.44 1.36 -9.76
CA ILE A 175 9.71 0.84 -9.24
C ILE A 175 9.78 -0.69 -9.40
N ALA A 176 8.69 -1.38 -9.06
CA ALA A 176 8.61 -2.83 -9.16
C ALA A 176 8.78 -3.33 -10.61
N ASP A 177 8.20 -2.65 -11.60
CA ASP A 177 8.36 -3.02 -13.03
C ASP A 177 9.82 -2.98 -13.47
N SER A 178 10.55 -1.94 -13.05
CA SER A 178 11.98 -1.80 -13.38
C SER A 178 12.81 -3.00 -12.87
N LEU A 179 12.44 -3.56 -11.72
CA LEU A 179 13.11 -4.74 -11.15
C LEU A 179 12.70 -6.04 -11.83
N ILE A 180 11.44 -6.13 -12.29
CA ILE A 180 10.92 -7.28 -13.05
C ILE A 180 11.66 -7.42 -14.38
N ASP A 181 11.87 -6.30 -15.08
CA ASP A 181 12.60 -6.26 -16.36
C ASP A 181 14.06 -6.68 -16.21
N GLU A 182 14.73 -6.25 -15.13
CA GLU A 182 16.13 -6.59 -14.85
C GLU A 182 16.32 -8.06 -14.42
N ALA A 183 15.37 -8.61 -13.65
CA ALA A 183 15.45 -9.98 -13.15
C ALA A 183 15.06 -11.04 -14.20
N MET A 184 14.32 -10.67 -15.25
CA MET A 184 13.77 -11.60 -16.25
C MET A 184 13.93 -11.09 -17.70
N PRO A 185 15.15 -11.04 -18.27
CA PRO A 185 15.40 -10.57 -19.63
C PRO A 185 14.82 -11.47 -20.75
N LEU A 186 14.26 -12.63 -20.40
CA LEU A 186 13.62 -13.57 -21.32
C LEU A 186 12.11 -13.63 -21.01
N GLY A 187 11.37 -12.65 -21.53
CA GLY A 187 9.94 -12.48 -21.29
C GLY A 187 9.06 -13.68 -21.70
N GLY A 188 7.86 -13.73 -21.11
CA GLY A 188 6.69 -14.44 -21.63
C GLY A 188 6.28 -15.76 -20.95
N LEU A 189 7.21 -16.50 -20.33
CA LEU A 189 6.86 -17.75 -19.61
C LEU A 189 7.24 -17.75 -18.12
N PHE A 190 8.30 -17.02 -17.74
CA PHE A 190 8.80 -16.97 -16.36
C PHE A 190 8.11 -15.92 -15.49
N GLY A 191 7.71 -14.78 -16.05
CA GLY A 191 6.93 -13.80 -15.29
C GLY A 191 5.51 -14.30 -14.94
N ARG A 192 4.92 -15.19 -15.77
CA ARG A 192 3.72 -15.99 -15.43
C ARG A 192 3.89 -16.97 -14.26
N ILE A 193 5.13 -17.34 -13.92
CA ILE A 193 5.43 -18.28 -12.82
C ILE A 193 5.60 -17.51 -11.51
N VAL A 194 6.21 -16.32 -11.50
CA VAL A 194 6.35 -15.48 -10.28
C VAL A 194 5.00 -14.87 -9.85
N THR A 195 4.17 -14.51 -10.83
CA THR A 195 2.87 -13.85 -10.61
C THR A 195 1.78 -14.79 -10.08
N ARG A 196 1.99 -16.11 -10.16
CA ARG A 196 1.11 -17.14 -9.59
C ARG A 196 1.33 -17.43 -8.10
N PHE A 197 2.30 -16.81 -7.44
CA PHE A 197 2.67 -17.12 -6.04
C PHE A 197 2.47 -15.97 -5.04
N VAL A 198 1.74 -14.91 -5.41
CA VAL A 198 1.48 -13.79 -4.51
C VAL A 198 0.00 -13.73 -4.20
N ASP A 199 -0.46 -14.62 -3.31
CA ASP A 199 -1.69 -14.34 -2.57
C ASP A 199 -1.46 -13.06 -1.76
N VAL A 200 -2.31 -12.06 -1.95
CA VAL A 200 -2.35 -10.91 -1.04
C VAL A 200 -3.13 -11.33 0.18
N TYR A 201 -2.47 -11.41 1.33
CA TYR A 201 -3.18 -11.73 2.57
C TYR A 201 -3.90 -10.51 3.10
N THR A 202 -5.12 -10.77 3.54
CA THR A 202 -6.00 -9.80 4.18
C THR A 202 -6.47 -10.35 5.52
N PRO A 203 -7.15 -9.53 6.34
CA PRO A 203 -7.85 -9.99 7.52
C PRO A 203 -8.86 -11.13 7.26
N ASP A 204 -9.36 -11.27 6.03
CA ASP A 204 -10.29 -12.33 5.62
C ASP A 204 -9.59 -13.57 5.05
N GLY A 205 -8.26 -13.52 4.91
CA GLY A 205 -7.46 -14.60 4.34
C GLY A 205 -6.75 -14.21 3.03
N PRO A 206 -6.09 -15.18 2.36
CA PRO A 206 -5.41 -14.96 1.10
C PRO A 206 -6.39 -14.64 -0.04
N ILE A 207 -6.01 -13.67 -0.89
CA ILE A 207 -6.70 -13.33 -2.13
C ILE A 207 -5.80 -13.69 -3.32
N ASP A 208 -6.36 -14.51 -4.22
CA ASP A 208 -5.78 -14.83 -5.53
C ASP A 208 -5.91 -13.60 -6.46
N VAL A 209 -4.78 -12.97 -6.75
CA VAL A 209 -4.72 -11.75 -7.56
C VAL A 209 -5.12 -11.96 -9.03
N CYS A 210 -5.18 -13.21 -9.48
CA CYS A 210 -5.68 -13.56 -10.82
C CYS A 210 -7.22 -13.63 -10.88
N ARG A 211 -7.92 -13.28 -9.80
CA ARG A 211 -9.38 -13.20 -9.74
C ARG A 211 -9.82 -11.79 -9.35
N ASP A 212 -11.08 -11.47 -9.64
CA ASP A 212 -11.68 -10.22 -9.18
C ASP A 212 -11.60 -10.12 -7.65
N VAL A 213 -11.43 -8.89 -7.15
CA VAL A 213 -11.37 -8.62 -5.72
C VAL A 213 -12.66 -9.11 -5.05
N PRO A 214 -12.58 -10.03 -4.07
CA PRO A 214 -13.76 -10.53 -3.37
C PRO A 214 -14.37 -9.43 -2.49
N PRO A 215 -15.68 -9.51 -2.19
CA PRO A 215 -16.30 -8.57 -1.26
C PRO A 215 -15.72 -8.84 0.16
N PRO A 216 -15.16 -7.83 0.83
CA PRO A 216 -14.68 -7.95 2.19
C PRO A 216 -15.79 -8.37 3.15
N SER A 217 -15.45 -9.18 4.16
CA SER A 217 -16.42 -9.66 5.15
C SER A 217 -17.00 -8.53 6.00
N TYR A 218 -16.23 -7.46 6.26
CA TYR A 218 -16.66 -6.31 7.06
C TYR A 218 -17.78 -5.49 6.40
N LEU A 219 -17.96 -5.64 5.08
CA LEU A 219 -18.98 -4.94 4.30
C LEU A 219 -20.32 -5.67 4.21
N GLY A 220 -20.47 -6.84 4.86
CA GLY A 220 -21.75 -7.53 4.92
C GLY A 220 -22.33 -7.93 3.55
N GLY A 221 -21.47 -8.11 2.54
CA GLY A 221 -21.85 -8.45 1.16
C GLY A 221 -21.80 -7.30 0.16
N LEU A 222 -21.54 -6.06 0.59
CA LEU A 222 -21.23 -4.95 -0.32
C LEU A 222 -19.82 -5.08 -0.89
N ARG A 223 -19.57 -4.44 -2.05
CA ARG A 223 -18.26 -4.44 -2.72
C ARG A 223 -17.32 -3.37 -2.19
N TYR A 224 -17.87 -2.18 -1.95
CA TYR A 224 -17.15 -1.01 -1.48
C TYR A 224 -17.90 -0.43 -0.27
N PRO A 225 -17.22 0.32 0.62
CA PRO A 225 -17.88 1.19 1.57
C PRO A 225 -18.87 2.12 0.85
N GLU A 226 -19.99 2.44 1.49
CA GLU A 226 -21.04 3.31 0.91
C GLU A 226 -20.47 4.66 0.44
N VAL A 227 -19.61 5.27 1.24
CA VAL A 227 -18.89 6.51 0.90
C VAL A 227 -17.98 6.43 -0.33
N LEU A 228 -17.68 5.22 -0.81
CA LEU A 228 -16.84 4.96 -1.98
C LEU A 228 -17.61 4.14 -3.03
N ASP A 229 -18.94 4.07 -2.97
CA ASP A 229 -19.74 3.35 -3.97
C ASP A 229 -19.72 4.05 -5.35
N HIS A 230 -19.56 5.37 -5.33
CA HIS A 230 -19.51 6.26 -6.47
C HIS A 230 -18.37 7.26 -6.30
N LEU A 231 -17.45 7.29 -7.26
CA LEU A 231 -16.32 8.22 -7.26
C LEU A 231 -16.69 9.55 -7.94
N ALA A 232 -16.33 10.66 -7.32
CA ALA A 232 -16.58 12.03 -7.77
C ALA A 232 -15.33 12.92 -7.78
N HIS A 233 -14.30 12.61 -6.98
CA HIS A 233 -13.08 13.40 -6.96
C HIS A 233 -12.34 13.31 -8.30
N ALA A 234 -12.15 14.45 -8.99
CA ALA A 234 -11.61 14.52 -10.35
C ALA A 234 -10.32 13.70 -10.56
N ASP A 235 -9.26 13.98 -9.78
CA ASP A 235 -7.99 13.24 -9.91
C ASP A 235 -8.12 11.73 -9.66
N LEU A 236 -9.07 11.32 -8.82
CA LEU A 236 -9.30 9.90 -8.52
C LEU A 236 -10.06 9.23 -9.67
N CYS A 237 -11.03 9.93 -10.26
CA CYS A 237 -11.72 9.50 -11.47
C CYS A 237 -10.75 9.37 -12.65
N ASP A 238 -9.81 10.30 -12.81
CA ASP A 238 -8.77 10.23 -13.86
C ASP A 238 -7.88 8.99 -13.67
N LEU A 239 -7.51 8.66 -12.43
CA LEU A 239 -6.77 7.42 -12.12
C LEU A 239 -7.63 6.16 -12.34
N ALA A 240 -8.92 6.21 -11.99
CA ALA A 240 -9.82 5.11 -12.23
C ALA A 240 -9.96 4.83 -13.74
N GLU A 241 -10.13 5.86 -14.56
CA GLU A 241 -10.15 5.73 -16.03
C GLU A 241 -8.82 5.17 -16.56
N ARG A 242 -7.69 5.71 -16.10
CA ARG A 242 -6.35 5.25 -16.49
C ARG A 242 -6.13 3.75 -16.22
N PHE A 243 -6.66 3.25 -15.11
CA PHE A 243 -6.50 1.85 -14.69
C PHE A 243 -7.73 0.98 -15.02
N GLU A 244 -8.57 1.44 -15.94
CA GLU A 244 -9.78 0.74 -16.40
C GLU A 244 -10.73 0.31 -15.26
N HIS A 245 -10.75 1.08 -14.18
CA HIS A 245 -11.58 0.84 -13.01
C HIS A 245 -12.93 1.57 -13.10
N ALA A 246 -14.01 0.88 -12.75
CA ALA A 246 -15.34 1.47 -12.78
C ALA A 246 -15.51 2.58 -11.73
N LEU A 247 -16.14 3.70 -12.12
CA LEU A 247 -16.46 4.77 -11.18
C LEU A 247 -17.58 4.40 -10.20
N THR A 248 -18.35 3.35 -10.52
CA THR A 248 -19.47 2.82 -9.71
C THR A 248 -19.13 1.46 -9.11
N VAL A 249 -20.09 0.80 -8.46
CA VAL A 249 -19.91 -0.46 -7.70
C VAL A 249 -19.48 -1.70 -8.51
N ASP A 250 -19.20 -1.56 -9.81
CA ASP A 250 -18.76 -2.69 -10.62
C ASP A 250 -17.31 -3.08 -10.26
N VAL A 251 -17.11 -4.38 -10.05
CA VAL A 251 -15.80 -5.03 -9.80
C VAL A 251 -15.43 -6.00 -10.91
N ALA A 252 -16.34 -6.23 -11.88
CA ALA A 252 -16.09 -7.13 -12.99
C ALA A 252 -14.92 -6.60 -13.82
N GLY A 253 -13.91 -7.45 -14.02
CA GLY A 253 -12.69 -7.05 -14.74
C GLY A 253 -11.60 -6.45 -13.86
N SER A 254 -11.70 -6.56 -12.53
CA SER A 254 -10.60 -6.20 -11.62
C SER A 254 -9.51 -7.27 -11.56
N SER A 255 -9.75 -8.48 -12.11
CA SER A 255 -8.72 -9.51 -12.23
C SER A 255 -7.55 -9.05 -13.10
N ALA A 256 -6.33 -9.18 -12.59
CA ALA A 256 -5.13 -9.02 -13.40
C ALA A 256 -4.76 -10.36 -14.06
N THR A 257 -5.13 -10.51 -15.32
CA THR A 257 -4.86 -11.73 -16.10
C THR A 257 -3.37 -11.87 -16.42
N THR A 258 -2.67 -10.73 -16.50
CA THR A 258 -1.23 -10.62 -16.65
C THR A 258 -0.70 -9.57 -15.68
N TRP A 259 -0.24 -10.00 -14.51
CA TRP A 259 0.34 -9.10 -13.49
C TRP A 259 1.62 -8.37 -13.94
N GLU A 260 2.23 -8.78 -15.06
CA GLU A 260 3.32 -8.04 -15.73
C GLU A 260 2.82 -6.76 -16.42
N CYS A 261 1.52 -6.66 -16.73
CA CYS A 261 0.91 -5.44 -17.25
C CYS A 261 0.66 -4.48 -16.10
N TYR A 262 1.33 -3.33 -16.13
CA TYR A 262 1.23 -2.27 -15.14
C TYR A 262 -0.22 -1.83 -14.93
N GLU A 263 -0.96 -1.63 -16.02
CA GLU A 263 -2.34 -1.15 -16.01
C GLU A 263 -3.29 -2.18 -15.36
N GLU A 264 -3.22 -3.46 -15.77
CA GLU A 264 -4.03 -4.53 -15.16
C GLU A 264 -3.73 -4.68 -13.65
N ARG A 265 -2.45 -4.63 -13.29
CA ARG A 265 -2.01 -4.74 -11.89
C ARG A 265 -2.52 -3.56 -11.05
N MET A 266 -2.41 -2.34 -11.57
CA MET A 266 -2.94 -1.16 -10.90
C MET A 266 -4.47 -1.17 -10.83
N GLY A 267 -5.17 -1.71 -11.83
CA GLY A 267 -6.62 -1.91 -11.79
C GLY A 267 -7.07 -2.81 -10.63
N PHE A 268 -6.36 -3.93 -10.42
CA PHE A 268 -6.58 -4.78 -9.24
C PHE A 268 -6.29 -4.03 -7.94
N ILE A 269 -5.14 -3.37 -7.83
CA ILE A 269 -4.73 -2.64 -6.61
C ILE A 269 -5.72 -1.52 -6.28
N PHE A 270 -6.23 -0.80 -7.28
CA PHE A 270 -7.26 0.20 -7.10
C PHE A 270 -8.53 -0.42 -6.50
N ALA A 271 -9.04 -1.49 -7.11
CA ALA A 271 -10.23 -2.18 -6.61
C ALA A 271 -10.02 -2.71 -5.19
N PHE A 272 -8.82 -3.25 -4.90
CA PHE A 272 -8.44 -3.74 -3.58
C PHE A 272 -8.42 -2.62 -2.53
N PHE A 273 -7.74 -1.50 -2.78
CA PHE A 273 -7.72 -0.37 -1.85
C PHE A 273 -9.10 0.22 -1.62
N ARG A 274 -9.94 0.30 -2.66
CA ARG A 274 -11.31 0.79 -2.53
C ARG A 274 -12.18 -0.17 -1.71
N ALA A 275 -12.09 -1.47 -1.96
CA ALA A 275 -12.85 -2.49 -1.24
C ALA A 275 -12.49 -2.53 0.24
N PHE A 276 -11.21 -2.47 0.58
CA PHE A 276 -10.72 -2.56 1.96
C PHE A 276 -10.46 -1.20 2.63
N ALA A 277 -10.92 -0.10 2.02
CA ALA A 277 -10.59 1.27 2.44
C ALA A 277 -10.96 1.58 3.89
N ARG A 278 -11.98 0.91 4.45
CA ARG A 278 -12.44 1.11 5.85
C ARG A 278 -12.27 -0.13 6.73
N ASP A 279 -11.50 -1.10 6.28
CA ASP A 279 -11.21 -2.29 7.08
C ASP A 279 -10.08 -2.01 8.08
N THR A 280 -10.45 -1.49 9.24
CA THR A 280 -9.46 -1.05 10.25
C THR A 280 -8.59 -2.17 10.81
N ARG A 281 -8.93 -3.44 10.56
CA ARG A 281 -8.09 -4.61 10.86
C ARG A 281 -6.75 -4.58 10.13
N PHE A 282 -6.61 -3.82 9.03
CA PHE A 282 -5.31 -3.62 8.38
C PHE A 282 -4.30 -2.87 9.25
N PHE A 283 -4.74 -2.13 10.27
CA PHE A 283 -3.84 -1.54 11.25
C PHE A 283 -3.34 -2.54 12.31
N ASP A 284 -3.97 -3.71 12.42
CA ASP A 284 -3.47 -4.76 13.30
C ASP A 284 -2.22 -5.40 12.71
N ALA A 285 -1.43 -6.08 13.55
CA ALA A 285 -0.31 -6.85 13.04
C ALA A 285 -0.83 -7.97 12.12
N PRO A 286 -0.28 -8.13 10.90
CA PRO A 286 -0.60 -9.29 10.08
C PRO A 286 -0.23 -10.55 10.88
N PRO A 287 -0.99 -11.65 10.75
CA PRO A 287 -0.68 -12.87 11.47
C PRO A 287 0.76 -13.30 11.18
N GLU A 288 1.55 -13.53 12.23
CA GLU A 288 2.84 -14.19 12.09
C GLU A 288 2.64 -15.51 11.35
N PRO A 289 3.56 -15.93 10.47
CA PRO A 289 3.51 -17.29 9.94
C PRO A 289 3.48 -18.25 11.13
N LEU A 290 2.42 -19.05 11.25
CA LEU A 290 2.42 -20.19 12.14
C LEU A 290 3.69 -21.00 11.86
N PRO A 291 4.46 -21.41 12.88
CA PRO A 291 5.61 -22.28 12.64
C PRO A 291 5.13 -23.49 11.86
N ALA A 292 5.77 -23.76 10.71
CA ALA A 292 5.56 -25.00 9.97
C ALA A 292 5.66 -26.16 10.97
N HIS A 293 4.62 -26.99 11.02
CA HIS A 293 4.52 -28.11 11.96
C HIS A 293 5.85 -28.86 12.08
N PRO A 294 6.27 -29.27 13.29
CA PRO A 294 7.42 -30.15 13.42
C PRO A 294 7.08 -31.45 12.69
N VAL A 295 7.87 -31.77 11.67
CA VAL A 295 7.82 -33.08 11.02
C VAL A 295 8.21 -34.10 12.09
N GLY A 296 7.23 -34.91 12.50
CA GLY A 296 7.45 -36.15 13.23
C GLY A 296 7.90 -37.27 12.31
#